data_AF-A0A8J3TZ65-F1
#
_entry.id   AF-A0A8J3TZ65-F1
#
_cell.length_a   1.000
_cell.length_b   1.000
_cell.length_c   1.000
_cell.angle_alpha   90.00
_cell.angle_beta   90.00
_cell.angle_gamma   90.00
#
_symmetry.space_group_name_H-M   'P 1'
#
loop_
_entity.id
_entity.type
_entity.pdbx_description
1 polymer ?
#
loop_
_entity_poly.entity_id
_entity_poly.type
_entity_poly.pdbx_seq_one_letter_code
_entity_poly.pdbx_strand_id
1 'polypeptide(L)'
;MSLNQWRSDDADHALEVSVRNDGTTKVRFQDVQLVTASFATLAPERVDTTLGKTPRTDLRIPYGQARCDPARIPPVKPATVIAHIQVGGGPLEKVTFVVPHPDPTLTGLVNAECGAFILRESADVTFGDSWTHTGKVLTGVVLVTRKNGDEPVTVDDLGGTTHFNVRPVSGRRHPVVVLEPGVRSLEIPVEVTPARCDAHAFAEAKKAYLFPVWGSVGAGQTYWLIATPSDQTKATMLSYAEDACGIPSG
;
A
#
# COMPACT_ATOMS: atom_id res chain seq x y z
N MET A 1 -13.51 19.61 -9.52
CA MET A 1 -13.18 18.71 -8.40
C MET A 1 -12.26 17.61 -8.94
N SER A 2 -11.27 17.20 -8.15
CA SER A 2 -10.30 16.15 -8.50
C SER A 2 -10.01 15.27 -7.28
N LEU A 3 -9.57 14.04 -7.50
CA LEU A 3 -9.10 13.14 -6.44
C LEU A 3 -7.58 13.10 -6.40
N ASN A 4 -7.03 13.13 -5.19
CA ASN A 4 -5.61 12.92 -4.94
C ASN A 4 -5.43 11.93 -3.78
N GLN A 5 -4.22 11.38 -3.64
CA GLN A 5 -3.83 10.63 -2.45
C GLN A 5 -2.46 11.10 -2.01
N TRP A 6 -2.33 11.49 -0.73
CA TRP A 6 -1.00 11.73 -0.15
C TRP A 6 -0.49 10.48 0.54
N ARG A 7 0.83 10.37 0.68
CA ARG A 7 1.50 9.24 1.34
C ARG A 7 1.04 8.97 2.78
N SER A 8 0.50 9.99 3.45
CA SER A 8 -0.09 9.87 4.78
C SER A 8 -1.41 9.10 4.75
N ASP A 9 -2.15 9.15 3.65
CA ASP A 9 -3.50 8.61 3.51
C ASP A 9 -3.51 7.16 3.00
N ASP A 10 -2.42 6.72 2.37
CA ASP A 10 -2.24 5.35 1.86
C ASP A 10 -2.50 4.30 2.95
N ALA A 11 -1.95 4.51 4.14
CA ALA A 11 -2.05 3.56 5.25
C ALA A 11 -3.47 3.52 5.86
N ASP A 12 -4.23 4.59 5.68
CA ASP A 12 -5.54 4.76 6.30
C ASP A 12 -6.70 4.46 5.35
N HIS A 13 -6.43 3.96 4.14
CA HIS A 13 -7.43 3.79 3.07
C HIS A 13 -8.25 5.08 2.86
N ALA A 14 -7.54 6.20 2.78
CA ALA A 14 -8.12 7.52 2.52
C ALA A 14 -7.60 8.14 1.22
N LEU A 15 -8.43 9.00 0.67
CA LEU A 15 -8.19 9.86 -0.49
C LEU A 15 -8.51 11.30 -0.09
N GLU A 16 -8.14 12.24 -0.95
CA GLU A 16 -8.53 13.62 -0.83
C GLU A 16 -9.35 14.08 -2.02
N VAL A 17 -10.43 14.79 -1.73
CA VAL A 17 -11.26 15.47 -2.70
C VAL A 17 -10.91 16.95 -2.71
N SER A 18 -10.35 17.42 -3.82
CA SER A 18 -10.08 18.84 -4.01
C SER A 18 -11.35 19.59 -4.40
N VAL A 19 -11.82 20.42 -3.48
CA VAL A 19 -12.93 21.35 -3.68
C VAL A 19 -12.43 22.79 -3.76
N ARG A 20 -13.21 23.65 -4.40
CA ARG A 20 -12.97 25.10 -4.43
C ARG A 20 -14.28 25.84 -4.21
N ASN A 21 -14.19 27.05 -3.67
CA ASN A 21 -15.31 27.97 -3.61
C ASN A 21 -14.91 29.28 -4.27
N ASP A 22 -15.38 29.46 -5.50
CA ASP A 22 -15.08 30.66 -6.30
C ASP A 22 -15.94 31.87 -5.86
N GLY A 23 -17.01 31.62 -5.11
CA GLY A 23 -17.95 32.62 -4.61
C GLY A 23 -17.54 33.26 -3.29
N THR A 24 -18.26 34.31 -2.90
CA THR A 24 -18.08 35.00 -1.61
C THR A 24 -18.96 34.42 -0.50
N THR A 25 -20.00 33.68 -0.85
CA THR A 25 -20.87 32.97 0.10
C THR A 25 -20.15 31.75 0.66
N LYS A 26 -20.19 31.58 1.97
CA LYS A 26 -19.60 30.40 2.62
C LYS A 26 -20.35 29.13 2.25
N VAL A 27 -19.62 28.03 2.04
CA VAL A 27 -20.17 26.70 1.78
C VAL A 27 -19.65 25.74 2.83
N ARG A 28 -20.55 25.13 3.61
CA ARG A 28 -20.20 24.11 4.61
C ARG A 28 -20.44 22.73 4.03
N PHE A 29 -19.41 21.88 4.06
CA PHE A 29 -19.50 20.45 3.81
C PHE A 29 -19.73 19.74 5.14
N GLN A 30 -20.86 19.07 5.29
CA GLN A 30 -21.14 18.27 6.49
C GLN A 30 -20.43 16.93 6.43
N ASP A 31 -20.58 16.24 5.31
CA ASP A 31 -19.99 14.93 5.04
C ASP A 31 -19.65 14.76 3.56
N VAL A 32 -18.82 13.76 3.28
CA VAL A 32 -18.42 13.35 1.93
C VAL A 32 -18.40 11.81 1.82
N GLN A 33 -18.75 11.28 0.66
CA GLN A 33 -18.78 9.84 0.40
C GLN A 33 -18.34 9.52 -1.03
N LEU A 34 -17.40 8.59 -1.18
CA LEU A 34 -17.00 8.06 -2.48
C LEU A 34 -17.94 6.92 -2.88
N VAL A 35 -18.52 6.99 -4.07
CA VAL A 35 -19.37 5.94 -4.63
C VAL A 35 -18.84 5.53 -6.00
N THR A 36 -18.42 4.27 -6.10
CA THR A 36 -17.97 3.65 -7.35
C THR A 36 -18.13 2.14 -7.24
N ALA A 37 -18.34 1.48 -8.37
CA ALA A 37 -18.36 0.02 -8.45
C ALA A 37 -16.95 -0.62 -8.37
N SER A 38 -15.88 0.19 -8.32
CA SER A 38 -14.50 -0.33 -8.18
C SER A 38 -14.13 -0.71 -6.75
N PHE A 39 -14.81 -0.13 -5.75
CA PHE A 39 -14.52 -0.30 -4.33
C PHE A 39 -15.79 -0.64 -3.55
N ALA A 40 -15.64 -1.18 -2.34
CA ALA A 40 -16.73 -1.28 -1.38
C ALA A 40 -17.18 0.12 -0.98
N THR A 41 -18.49 0.37 -0.96
CA THR A 41 -19.03 1.65 -0.53
C THR A 41 -19.00 1.73 0.99
N LEU A 42 -18.33 2.74 1.52
CA LEU A 42 -18.33 3.07 2.95
C LEU A 42 -19.44 4.07 3.26
N ALA A 43 -19.80 4.19 4.55
CA ALA A 43 -20.69 5.25 5.00
C ALA A 43 -20.07 6.65 4.75
N PRO A 44 -20.89 7.72 4.62
CA PRO A 44 -20.38 9.08 4.52
C PRO A 44 -19.48 9.45 5.70
N GLU A 45 -18.35 10.09 5.43
CA GLU A 45 -17.41 10.57 6.44
C GLU A 45 -17.73 12.02 6.79
N ARG A 46 -17.86 12.29 8.09
CA ARG A 46 -18.13 13.64 8.57
C ARG A 46 -16.87 14.49 8.49
N VAL A 47 -16.91 15.56 7.70
CA VAL A 47 -15.78 16.51 7.55
C VAL A 47 -16.05 17.87 8.21
N ASP A 48 -17.31 18.22 8.40
CA ASP A 48 -17.79 19.46 9.04
C ASP A 48 -16.94 20.71 8.75
N THR A 49 -16.66 20.96 7.47
CA THR A 49 -15.71 21.97 7.02
C THR A 49 -16.43 23.12 6.34
N THR A 50 -16.20 24.35 6.80
CA THR A 50 -16.78 25.56 6.19
C THR A 50 -15.75 26.30 5.35
N LEU A 51 -16.05 26.45 4.06
CA LEU A 51 -15.19 27.12 3.09
C LEU A 51 -15.70 28.53 2.82
N GLY A 52 -14.86 29.53 3.10
CA GLY A 52 -14.98 30.85 2.48
C GLY A 52 -14.56 30.81 1.00
N LYS A 53 -14.25 31.96 0.41
CA LYS A 53 -13.63 31.99 -0.92
C LYS A 53 -12.27 31.30 -0.85
N THR A 54 -12.09 30.20 -1.58
CA THR A 54 -10.84 29.43 -1.57
C THR A 54 -10.55 28.86 -2.94
N PRO A 55 -9.29 28.97 -3.44
CA PRO A 55 -8.91 28.35 -4.70
C PRO A 55 -8.84 26.82 -4.60
N ARG A 56 -8.59 26.29 -3.39
CA ARG A 56 -8.51 24.86 -3.12
C ARG A 56 -8.61 24.57 -1.62
N THR A 57 -9.38 23.56 -1.28
CA THR A 57 -9.34 22.87 0.00
C THR A 57 -9.48 21.39 -0.29
N ASP A 58 -8.66 20.57 0.37
CA ASP A 58 -8.71 19.14 0.22
C ASP A 58 -9.48 18.55 1.41
N LEU A 59 -10.54 17.79 1.09
CA LEU A 59 -11.36 17.10 2.07
C LEU A 59 -11.01 15.62 2.06
N ARG A 60 -10.56 15.11 3.21
CA ARG A 60 -10.28 13.69 3.38
C ARG A 60 -11.56 12.87 3.21
N ILE A 61 -11.46 11.80 2.44
CA ILE A 61 -12.56 10.87 2.15
C ILE A 61 -12.05 9.42 2.21
N PRO A 62 -12.62 8.56 3.06
CA PRO A 62 -12.24 7.16 3.09
C PRO A 62 -12.79 6.42 1.86
N TYR A 63 -12.12 5.34 1.46
CA TYR A 63 -12.60 4.43 0.43
C TYR A 63 -12.51 2.98 0.93
N GLY A 64 -13.44 2.13 0.49
CA GLY A 64 -13.47 0.73 0.90
C GLY A 64 -12.49 -0.14 0.11
N GLN A 65 -12.44 -1.43 0.41
CA GLN A 65 -11.61 -2.40 -0.31
C GLN A 65 -11.94 -2.46 -1.80
N ALA A 66 -10.93 -2.63 -2.64
CA ALA A 66 -11.10 -2.85 -4.07
C ALA A 66 -11.87 -4.15 -4.35
N ARG A 67 -12.74 -4.10 -5.36
CA ARG A 67 -13.50 -5.26 -5.83
C ARG A 67 -12.68 -5.99 -6.89
N CYS A 68 -11.88 -6.94 -6.45
CA CYS A 68 -10.91 -7.62 -7.29
C CYS A 68 -11.45 -8.89 -7.93
N ASP A 69 -10.86 -9.26 -9.07
CA ASP A 69 -11.05 -10.54 -9.74
C ASP A 69 -9.72 -11.32 -9.61
N PRO A 70 -9.75 -12.62 -9.24
CA PRO A 70 -8.54 -13.39 -8.97
C PRO A 70 -7.70 -13.69 -10.22
N ALA A 71 -8.26 -13.54 -11.43
CA ALA A 71 -7.58 -13.84 -12.68
C ALA A 71 -7.02 -12.59 -13.38
N ARG A 72 -7.59 -11.40 -13.11
CA ARG A 72 -7.10 -10.15 -13.72
C ARG A 72 -7.52 -8.93 -12.92
N ILE A 73 -6.78 -7.83 -13.10
CA ILE A 73 -7.18 -6.54 -12.54
C ILE A 73 -8.38 -5.99 -13.32
N PRO A 74 -9.53 -5.72 -12.67
CA PRO A 74 -10.67 -5.11 -13.33
C PRO A 74 -10.36 -3.65 -13.73
N PRO A 75 -10.90 -3.13 -14.85
CA PRO A 75 -10.77 -1.72 -15.16
C PRO A 75 -11.54 -0.88 -14.13
N VAL A 76 -10.97 0.28 -13.76
CA VAL A 76 -11.63 1.25 -12.88
C VAL A 76 -13.01 1.62 -13.45
N LYS A 77 -13.99 1.79 -12.58
CA LYS A 77 -15.37 2.17 -12.92
C LYS A 77 -15.58 3.66 -12.64
N PRO A 78 -16.57 4.31 -13.31
CA PRO A 78 -16.96 5.67 -12.99
C PRO A 78 -17.20 5.86 -11.48
N ALA A 79 -16.87 7.06 -10.99
CA ALA A 79 -16.99 7.40 -9.59
C ALA A 79 -17.74 8.71 -9.43
N THR A 80 -18.48 8.81 -8.34
CA THR A 80 -19.10 10.04 -7.88
C THR A 80 -18.70 10.29 -6.44
N VAL A 81 -18.59 11.57 -6.08
CA VAL A 81 -18.54 11.97 -4.68
C VAL A 81 -19.85 12.63 -4.33
N ILE A 82 -20.48 12.09 -3.30
CA ILE A 82 -21.70 12.63 -2.72
C ILE A 82 -21.30 13.45 -1.51
N ALA A 83 -21.83 14.66 -1.38
CA ALA A 83 -21.64 15.50 -0.21
C ALA A 83 -22.96 16.13 0.22
N HIS A 84 -23.15 16.29 1.51
CA HIS A 84 -24.19 17.18 2.04
C HIS A 84 -23.58 18.55 2.31
N ILE A 85 -24.07 19.57 1.59
CA ILE A 85 -23.55 20.94 1.66
C ILE A 85 -24.61 21.93 2.12
N GLN A 86 -24.18 22.96 2.82
CA GLN A 86 -25.01 24.09 3.21
C GLN A 86 -24.39 25.38 2.66
N VAL A 87 -25.14 26.15 1.88
CA VAL A 87 -24.68 27.42 1.31
C VAL A 87 -25.22 28.57 2.15
N GLY A 88 -24.33 29.36 2.76
CA GLY A 88 -24.70 30.42 3.70
C GLY A 88 -25.50 29.88 4.88
N GLY A 89 -26.66 30.49 5.15
CA GLY A 89 -27.63 30.03 6.16
C GLY A 89 -28.77 29.16 5.60
N GLY A 90 -28.62 28.65 4.37
CA GLY A 90 -29.65 27.85 3.69
C GLY A 90 -29.84 26.44 4.29
N PRO A 91 -30.74 25.62 3.70
CA PRO A 91 -30.87 24.22 4.08
C PRO A 91 -29.61 23.43 3.71
N LEU A 92 -29.49 22.25 4.33
CA LEU A 92 -28.50 21.25 3.92
C LEU A 92 -29.03 20.50 2.68
N GLU A 93 -28.23 20.45 1.64
CA GLU A 93 -28.58 19.84 0.35
C GLU A 93 -27.58 18.75 -0.04
N LYS A 94 -28.09 17.67 -0.64
CA LYS A 94 -27.25 16.61 -1.21
C LYS A 94 -26.78 17.02 -2.60
N VAL A 95 -25.47 17.07 -2.80
CA VAL A 95 -24.83 17.38 -4.08
C VAL A 95 -23.97 16.22 -4.53
N THR A 96 -23.99 15.94 -5.84
CA THR A 96 -23.22 14.89 -6.48
C THR A 96 -22.19 15.50 -7.42
N PHE A 97 -20.93 15.15 -7.22
CA PHE A 97 -19.82 15.55 -8.08
C PHE A 97 -19.36 14.34 -8.88
N VAL A 98 -19.41 14.45 -10.21
CA VAL A 98 -18.85 13.42 -11.09
C VAL A 98 -17.33 13.54 -11.09
N VAL A 99 -16.65 12.43 -10.83
CA VAL A 99 -15.20 12.34 -10.96
C VAL A 99 -14.87 12.07 -12.43
N PRO A 100 -13.90 12.79 -13.04
CA PRO A 100 -13.44 12.49 -14.39
C PRO A 100 -13.09 11.00 -14.54
N HIS A 101 -13.42 10.42 -15.69
CA HIS A 101 -13.21 9.00 -15.95
C HIS A 101 -12.41 8.79 -17.24
N PRO A 102 -11.34 7.99 -17.23
CA PRO A 102 -10.75 7.33 -16.06
C PRO A 102 -10.09 8.33 -15.10
N ASP A 103 -10.20 8.08 -13.80
CA ASP A 103 -9.45 8.82 -12.79
C ASP A 103 -8.12 8.09 -12.52
N PRO A 104 -6.97 8.76 -12.68
CA PRO A 104 -5.66 8.11 -12.55
C PRO A 104 -5.37 7.64 -11.12
N THR A 105 -5.87 8.36 -10.11
CA THR A 105 -5.70 7.99 -8.69
C THR A 105 -6.46 6.70 -8.38
N LEU A 106 -7.75 6.63 -8.75
CA LEU A 106 -8.54 5.41 -8.59
C LEU A 106 -7.99 4.24 -9.42
N THR A 107 -7.46 4.51 -10.62
CA THR A 107 -6.81 3.49 -11.46
C THR A 107 -5.59 2.91 -10.75
N GLY A 108 -4.73 3.77 -10.18
CA GLY A 108 -3.57 3.36 -9.41
C GLY A 108 -3.93 2.50 -8.19
N LEU A 109 -4.96 2.90 -7.45
CA LEU A 109 -5.46 2.14 -6.29
C LEU A 109 -6.00 0.76 -6.66
N VAL A 110 -6.86 0.67 -7.69
CA VAL A 110 -7.37 -0.62 -8.18
C VAL A 110 -6.22 -1.51 -8.62
N ASN A 111 -5.25 -0.95 -9.35
CA ASN A 111 -4.08 -1.70 -9.80
C ASN A 111 -3.25 -2.25 -8.62
N ALA A 112 -3.03 -1.43 -7.59
CA ALA A 112 -2.25 -1.82 -6.43
C ALA A 112 -2.97 -2.88 -5.59
N GLU A 113 -4.22 -2.65 -5.18
CA GLU A 113 -4.96 -3.57 -4.33
C GLU A 113 -5.25 -4.90 -5.03
N CYS A 114 -5.70 -4.85 -6.29
CA CYS A 114 -6.03 -6.08 -7.01
C CYS A 114 -4.82 -6.84 -7.51
N GLY A 115 -3.71 -6.16 -7.83
CA GLY A 115 -2.45 -6.85 -8.10
C GLY A 115 -1.94 -7.60 -6.87
N ALA A 116 -1.96 -6.95 -5.71
CA ALA A 116 -1.58 -7.58 -4.45
C ALA A 116 -2.53 -8.74 -4.08
N PHE A 117 -3.83 -8.61 -4.34
CA PHE A 117 -4.82 -9.67 -4.16
C PHE A 117 -4.51 -10.89 -5.03
N ILE A 118 -4.27 -10.71 -6.33
CA ILE A 118 -3.95 -11.80 -7.26
C ILE A 118 -2.69 -12.56 -6.81
N LEU A 119 -1.63 -11.85 -6.42
CA LEU A 119 -0.42 -12.48 -5.89
C LEU A 119 -0.70 -13.27 -4.61
N ARG A 120 -1.39 -12.67 -3.63
CA ARG A 120 -1.70 -13.34 -2.35
C ARG A 120 -2.65 -14.53 -2.49
N GLU A 121 -3.51 -14.54 -3.50
CA GLU A 121 -4.33 -15.71 -3.80
C GLU A 121 -3.52 -16.86 -4.42
N SER A 122 -2.40 -16.54 -5.07
CA SER A 122 -1.54 -17.51 -5.74
C SER A 122 -0.42 -18.04 -4.84
N ALA A 123 0.19 -17.18 -4.02
CA ALA A 123 1.27 -17.55 -3.11
C ALA A 123 1.37 -16.62 -1.88
N ASP A 124 1.83 -17.18 -0.78
CA ASP A 124 2.29 -16.46 0.39
C ASP A 124 3.79 -16.15 0.26
N VAL A 125 4.18 -14.94 0.65
CA VAL A 125 5.60 -14.54 0.75
C VAL A 125 5.88 -14.11 2.19
N THR A 126 6.69 -14.89 2.88
CA THR A 126 6.97 -14.71 4.31
C THR A 126 8.47 -14.70 4.57
N PHE A 127 8.86 -14.13 5.71
CA PHE A 127 10.23 -14.26 6.20
C PHE A 127 10.32 -15.52 7.06
N GLY A 128 11.36 -16.32 6.88
CA GLY A 128 11.65 -17.44 7.76
C GLY A 128 12.06 -16.95 9.15
N ASP A 129 11.96 -17.82 10.15
CA ASP A 129 12.24 -17.45 11.54
C ASP A 129 13.72 -17.64 11.94
N SER A 130 14.53 -18.26 11.07
CA SER A 130 15.95 -18.52 11.32
C SER A 130 16.84 -17.46 10.66
N TRP A 131 17.58 -16.72 11.49
CA TRP A 131 18.46 -15.66 11.05
C TRP A 131 19.85 -15.79 11.68
N THR A 132 20.88 -15.51 10.89
CA THR A 132 22.28 -15.53 11.33
C THR A 132 22.90 -14.17 11.14
N HIS A 133 23.46 -13.62 12.21
CA HIS A 133 24.21 -12.36 12.18
C HIS A 133 25.70 -12.66 11.99
N THR A 134 26.32 -12.06 10.97
CA THR A 134 27.77 -12.13 10.76
C THR A 134 28.32 -10.75 10.38
N GLY A 135 29.11 -10.15 11.26
CA GLY A 135 29.73 -8.85 11.03
C GLY A 135 28.71 -7.72 10.92
N LYS A 136 28.46 -7.23 9.70
CA LYS A 136 27.47 -6.18 9.42
C LYS A 136 26.32 -6.67 8.55
N VAL A 137 26.11 -7.98 8.45
CA VAL A 137 25.10 -8.58 7.59
C VAL A 137 24.25 -9.54 8.40
N LEU A 138 22.93 -9.43 8.26
CA LEU A 138 21.97 -10.38 8.79
C LEU A 138 21.49 -11.27 7.64
N THR A 139 21.67 -12.57 7.74
CA THR A 139 21.32 -13.53 6.69
C THR A 139 20.13 -14.38 7.12
N GLY A 140 19.20 -14.63 6.21
CA GLY A 140 18.03 -15.46 6.46
C GLY A 140 17.39 -15.91 5.15
N VAL A 141 16.11 -16.29 5.21
CA VAL A 141 15.35 -16.75 4.05
C VAL A 141 14.03 -16.01 3.92
N VAL A 142 13.64 -15.71 2.69
CA VAL A 142 12.25 -15.38 2.32
C VAL A 142 11.64 -16.63 1.72
N LEU A 143 10.55 -17.11 2.29
CA LEU A 143 9.82 -18.29 1.84
C LEU A 143 8.70 -17.85 0.91
N VAL A 144 8.61 -18.49 -0.27
CA VAL A 144 7.47 -18.36 -1.16
C VAL A 144 6.73 -19.69 -1.15
N THR A 145 5.45 -19.67 -0.74
CA THR A 145 4.62 -20.86 -0.63
C THR A 145 3.40 -20.72 -1.52
N ARG A 146 3.21 -21.65 -2.45
CA ARG A 146 2.02 -21.70 -3.30
C ARG A 146 0.78 -21.80 -2.42
N LYS A 147 -0.27 -21.05 -2.73
CA LYS A 147 -1.57 -21.14 -2.06
C LYS A 147 -2.55 -21.89 -2.96
N ASN A 148 -2.81 -21.35 -4.15
CA ASN A 148 -3.73 -21.89 -5.14
C ASN A 148 -3.13 -21.89 -6.56
N GLY A 149 -3.80 -22.57 -7.50
CA GLY A 149 -3.40 -22.65 -8.89
C GLY A 149 -2.13 -23.47 -9.12
N ASP A 150 -1.76 -23.65 -10.40
CA ASP A 150 -0.54 -24.35 -10.80
C ASP A 150 0.33 -23.53 -11.77
N GLU A 151 -0.07 -22.28 -12.02
CA GLU A 151 0.71 -21.37 -12.85
C GLU A 151 2.06 -21.05 -12.19
N PRO A 152 3.13 -20.82 -12.97
CA PRO A 152 4.38 -20.32 -12.42
C PRO A 152 4.16 -19.03 -11.63
N VAL A 153 4.75 -18.91 -10.44
CA VAL A 153 4.75 -17.66 -9.67
C VAL A 153 6.17 -17.12 -9.64
N THR A 154 6.39 -15.92 -10.15
CA THR A 154 7.71 -15.28 -10.10
C THR A 154 7.81 -14.37 -8.90
N VAL A 155 9.00 -14.34 -8.28
CA VAL A 155 9.42 -13.20 -7.48
C VAL A 155 10.42 -12.44 -8.34
N ASP A 156 9.99 -11.27 -8.77
CA ASP A 156 10.69 -10.45 -9.72
C ASP A 156 11.75 -9.58 -9.05
N ASP A 157 11.45 -9.04 -7.87
CA ASP A 157 12.36 -8.24 -7.06
C ASP A 157 11.96 -8.26 -5.57
N LEU A 158 12.94 -8.05 -4.69
CA LEU A 158 12.77 -7.87 -3.24
C LEU A 158 13.22 -6.46 -2.86
N GLY A 159 12.28 -5.61 -2.47
CA GLY A 159 12.59 -4.24 -2.09
C GLY A 159 12.98 -4.08 -0.64
N GLY A 160 13.89 -3.14 -0.42
CA GLY A 160 14.19 -2.63 0.91
C GLY A 160 13.14 -1.64 1.42
N THR A 161 13.28 -1.27 2.68
CA THR A 161 12.60 -0.14 3.31
C THR A 161 13.59 1.00 3.53
N THR A 162 13.11 2.11 4.08
CA THR A 162 13.98 3.21 4.53
C THR A 162 15.00 2.75 5.59
N HIS A 163 14.74 1.64 6.29
CA HIS A 163 15.56 1.16 7.41
C HIS A 163 16.44 -0.03 7.03
N PHE A 164 15.97 -0.87 6.12
CA PHE A 164 16.63 -2.12 5.79
C PHE A 164 16.72 -2.31 4.28
N ASN A 165 17.92 -2.58 3.78
CA ASN A 165 18.09 -3.17 2.45
C ASN A 165 17.90 -4.68 2.56
N VAL A 166 17.19 -5.27 1.61
CA VAL A 166 17.08 -6.73 1.43
C VAL A 166 17.63 -7.07 0.05
N ARG A 167 18.49 -8.09 -0.03
CA ARG A 167 19.09 -8.54 -1.30
C ARG A 167 19.15 -10.06 -1.36
N PRO A 168 18.81 -10.69 -2.50
CA PRO A 168 19.06 -12.11 -2.70
C PRO A 168 20.56 -12.41 -2.67
N VAL A 169 20.97 -13.43 -1.92
CA VAL A 169 22.37 -13.90 -1.87
C VAL A 169 22.88 -14.31 -3.25
N SER A 170 21.98 -14.80 -4.11
CA SER A 170 22.31 -15.19 -5.49
C SER A 170 22.80 -14.02 -6.35
N GLY A 171 22.57 -12.77 -5.94
CA GLY A 171 22.86 -11.56 -6.72
C GLY A 171 21.95 -11.36 -7.94
N ARG A 172 21.04 -12.31 -8.23
CA ARG A 172 20.09 -12.22 -9.33
C ARG A 172 18.99 -11.20 -9.01
N ARG A 173 18.69 -10.33 -9.98
CA ARG A 173 17.73 -9.23 -9.79
C ARG A 173 16.41 -9.39 -10.53
N HIS A 174 16.32 -10.22 -11.57
CA HIS A 174 15.07 -10.42 -12.29
C HIS A 174 15.06 -11.67 -13.20
N PRO A 175 14.06 -12.57 -13.06
CA PRO A 175 13.37 -12.82 -11.79
C PRO A 175 14.40 -13.24 -10.73
N VAL A 176 14.16 -12.88 -9.46
CA VAL A 176 14.94 -13.41 -8.33
C VAL A 176 14.81 -14.93 -8.29
N VAL A 177 13.57 -15.42 -8.40
CA VAL A 177 13.24 -16.84 -8.42
C VAL A 177 11.90 -17.09 -9.11
N VAL A 178 11.69 -18.34 -9.56
CA VAL A 178 10.42 -18.81 -10.11
C VAL A 178 9.96 -20.03 -9.32
N LEU A 179 8.74 -19.98 -8.80
CA LEU A 179 8.03 -21.13 -8.25
C LEU A 179 7.33 -21.85 -9.40
N GLU A 180 7.99 -22.89 -9.89
CA GLU A 180 7.52 -23.69 -11.03
C GLU A 180 6.19 -24.41 -10.72
N PRO A 181 5.42 -24.80 -11.75
CA PRO A 181 4.26 -25.68 -11.60
C PRO A 181 4.60 -26.96 -10.83
N GLY A 182 3.68 -27.43 -9.99
CA GLY A 182 3.87 -28.60 -9.13
C GLY A 182 4.80 -28.38 -7.92
N VAL A 183 5.53 -27.27 -7.85
CA VAL A 183 6.37 -26.94 -6.68
C VAL A 183 5.53 -26.22 -5.64
N ARG A 184 5.54 -26.75 -4.40
CA ARG A 184 4.73 -26.21 -3.30
C ARG A 184 5.36 -24.98 -2.65
N SER A 185 6.69 -24.97 -2.51
CA SER A 185 7.40 -23.88 -1.86
C SER A 185 8.85 -23.79 -2.32
N LEU A 186 9.44 -22.62 -2.16
CA LEU A 186 10.87 -22.37 -2.35
C LEU A 186 11.38 -21.37 -1.34
N GLU A 187 12.68 -21.41 -1.10
CA GLU A 187 13.38 -20.47 -0.24
C GLU A 187 14.26 -19.55 -1.08
N ILE A 188 14.26 -18.26 -0.73
CA ILE A 188 15.14 -17.24 -1.27
C ILE A 188 16.10 -16.86 -0.15
N PRO A 189 17.36 -17.33 -0.17
CA PRO A 189 18.36 -16.83 0.75
C PRO A 189 18.59 -15.32 0.54
N VAL A 190 18.50 -14.55 1.63
CA VAL A 190 18.62 -13.09 1.61
C VAL A 190 19.64 -12.57 2.60
N GLU A 191 20.27 -11.47 2.23
CA GLU A 191 21.07 -10.62 3.10
C GLU A 191 20.28 -9.35 3.42
N VAL A 192 20.29 -8.98 4.70
CA VAL A 192 19.68 -7.77 5.24
C VAL A 192 20.76 -6.90 5.84
N THR A 193 20.72 -5.61 5.49
CA THR A 193 21.64 -4.58 6.01
C THR A 193 20.90 -3.30 6.38
N PRO A 194 21.34 -2.53 7.38
CA PRO A 194 20.77 -1.21 7.63
C PRO A 194 20.93 -0.34 6.39
N ALA A 195 19.84 0.27 5.94
CA ALA A 195 19.88 1.30 4.90
C ALA A 195 20.32 2.65 5.47
N ARG A 196 20.11 2.85 6.78
CA ARG A 196 20.49 4.04 7.55
C ARG A 196 20.78 3.67 9.01
N CYS A 197 21.62 4.45 9.67
CA CYS A 197 22.06 4.22 11.05
C CYS A 197 21.78 5.39 12.00
N ASP A 198 20.79 6.23 11.71
CA ASP A 198 20.37 7.27 12.66
C ASP A 198 19.35 6.74 13.66
N ALA A 199 19.66 6.87 14.95
CA ALA A 199 18.82 6.42 16.06
C ALA A 199 17.38 6.99 16.00
N HIS A 200 17.24 8.22 15.49
CA HIS A 200 15.93 8.86 15.29
C HIS A 200 15.04 8.09 14.31
N ALA A 201 15.60 7.50 13.24
CA ALA A 201 14.81 6.71 12.29
C ALA A 201 14.22 5.45 12.93
N PHE A 202 14.95 4.78 13.82
CA PHE A 202 14.47 3.54 14.46
C PHE A 202 13.44 3.81 15.57
N ALA A 203 13.53 4.96 16.27
CA ALA A 203 12.59 5.34 17.31
C ALA A 203 11.15 5.59 16.81
N GLU A 204 10.96 6.01 15.55
CA GLU A 204 9.64 6.28 14.95
C GLU A 204 9.31 5.37 13.75
N ALA A 205 9.83 4.14 13.78
CA ALA A 205 9.82 3.19 12.67
C ALA A 205 8.45 2.53 12.38
N LYS A 206 7.41 3.30 12.00
CA LYS A 206 6.07 2.76 11.67
C LYS A 206 6.02 1.86 10.42
N LYS A 207 6.95 2.02 9.48
CA LYS A 207 6.99 1.29 8.18
C LYS A 207 8.30 0.53 7.94
N ALA A 208 9.17 0.40 8.95
CA ALA A 208 10.51 -0.19 8.78
C ALA A 208 10.48 -1.64 8.28
N TYR A 209 9.39 -2.36 8.53
CA TYR A 209 9.25 -3.80 8.25
C TYR A 209 8.19 -4.11 7.19
N LEU A 210 7.82 -3.13 6.36
CA LEU A 210 6.88 -3.32 5.25
C LEU A 210 7.68 -3.48 3.96
N PHE A 211 8.14 -4.70 3.66
CA PHE A 211 9.01 -4.96 2.52
C PHE A 211 8.18 -5.19 1.25
N PRO A 212 8.34 -4.34 0.22
CA PRO A 212 7.66 -4.58 -1.04
C PRO A 212 8.31 -5.75 -1.79
N VAL A 213 7.47 -6.63 -2.32
CA VAL A 213 7.87 -7.76 -3.14
C VAL A 213 7.14 -7.64 -4.46
N TRP A 214 7.89 -7.68 -5.57
CA TRP A 214 7.32 -7.69 -6.91
C TRP A 214 7.29 -9.12 -7.43
N GLY A 215 6.25 -9.46 -8.19
CA GLY A 215 6.10 -10.78 -8.77
C GLY A 215 4.96 -10.87 -9.77
N SER A 216 4.88 -11.98 -10.48
CA SER A 216 3.83 -12.25 -11.46
C SER A 216 3.29 -13.67 -11.31
N VAL A 217 2.12 -13.92 -11.90
CA VAL A 217 1.48 -15.24 -11.96
C VAL A 217 1.27 -15.58 -13.44
N GLY A 218 1.74 -16.76 -13.86
CA GLY A 218 1.68 -17.19 -15.25
C GLY A 218 2.45 -16.26 -16.19
N ALA A 219 1.82 -15.88 -17.30
CA ALA A 219 2.33 -14.86 -18.23
C ALA A 219 1.73 -13.47 -17.96
N GLY A 220 1.23 -13.25 -16.74
CA GLY A 220 0.60 -12.00 -16.32
C GLY A 220 1.59 -10.84 -16.16
N GLN A 221 1.06 -9.66 -15.89
CA GLN A 221 1.88 -8.49 -15.56
C GLN A 221 2.44 -8.59 -14.13
N THR A 222 3.56 -7.91 -13.88
CA THR A 222 4.13 -7.80 -12.54
C THR A 222 3.24 -6.96 -11.62
N TYR A 223 2.97 -7.51 -10.44
CA TYR A 223 2.29 -6.86 -9.33
C TYR A 223 3.25 -6.70 -8.15
N TRP A 224 2.79 -6.03 -7.09
CA TRP A 224 3.54 -5.99 -5.84
C TRP A 224 2.64 -6.22 -4.64
N LEU A 225 3.23 -6.75 -3.58
CA LEU A 225 2.60 -6.87 -2.27
C LEU A 225 3.59 -6.42 -1.19
N ILE A 226 3.07 -6.20 0.02
CA ILE A 226 3.91 -6.04 1.20
C ILE A 226 4.04 -7.38 1.91
N ALA A 227 5.28 -7.83 2.09
CA ALA A 227 5.65 -8.90 3.00
C ALA A 227 6.11 -8.29 4.33
N THR A 228 5.52 -8.76 5.42
CA THR A 228 5.82 -8.29 6.78
C THR A 228 6.41 -9.45 7.58
N PRO A 229 7.61 -9.29 8.17
CA PRO A 229 8.19 -10.31 9.04
C PRO A 229 7.34 -10.57 10.29
N SER A 230 7.54 -11.74 10.91
CA SER A 230 6.98 -12.05 12.24
C SER A 230 7.53 -11.08 13.30
N ASP A 231 6.82 -10.88 14.42
CA ASP A 231 7.30 -9.97 15.47
C ASP A 231 8.64 -10.42 16.06
N GLN A 232 8.87 -11.74 16.11
CA GLN A 232 10.18 -12.30 16.44
C GLN A 232 11.25 -11.86 15.44
N THR A 233 10.99 -11.99 14.13
CA THR A 233 11.94 -11.55 13.10
C THR A 233 12.17 -10.03 13.15
N LYS A 234 11.13 -9.23 13.43
CA LYS A 234 11.29 -7.78 13.62
C LYS A 234 12.21 -7.46 14.79
N ALA A 235 12.06 -8.16 15.92
CA ALA A 235 12.93 -8.01 17.07
C ALA A 235 14.38 -8.39 16.74
N THR A 236 14.59 -9.49 16.00
CA THR A 236 15.91 -9.89 15.52
C THR A 236 16.53 -8.84 14.59
N MET A 237 15.77 -8.31 13.63
CA MET A 237 16.24 -7.25 12.72
C MET A 237 16.57 -5.96 13.47
N LEU A 238 15.79 -5.59 14.49
CA LEU A 238 16.03 -4.41 15.32
C LEU A 238 17.33 -4.57 16.13
N SER A 239 17.46 -5.66 16.88
CA SER A 239 18.65 -5.94 17.69
C SER A 239 19.91 -5.99 16.82
N TYR A 240 19.82 -6.61 15.64
CA TYR A 240 20.89 -6.57 14.65
C TYR A 240 21.24 -5.14 14.21
N ALA A 241 20.24 -4.31 13.90
CA ALA A 241 20.48 -2.94 13.46
C ALA A 241 21.11 -2.09 14.57
N GLU A 242 20.69 -2.26 15.81
CA GLU A 242 21.27 -1.59 16.98
C GLU A 242 22.76 -1.95 17.12
N ASP A 243 23.10 -3.23 17.06
CA ASP A 243 24.48 -3.71 17.11
C ASP A 243 25.32 -3.19 15.93
N ALA A 244 24.81 -3.33 14.70
CA ALA A 244 25.53 -2.97 13.48
C ALA A 244 25.74 -1.46 13.33
N CYS A 245 24.83 -0.65 13.87
CA CYS A 245 24.87 0.80 13.83
C CYS A 245 25.42 1.45 15.12
N GLY A 246 25.64 0.67 16.19
CA GLY A 246 26.08 1.18 17.49
C GLY A 246 25.03 2.07 18.18
N ILE A 247 23.74 1.77 18.00
CA ILE A 247 22.64 2.48 18.65
C ILE A 247 22.45 1.89 20.05
N PRO A 248 22.33 2.69 21.13
CA PRO A 248 22.09 2.16 22.47
C PRO A 248 20.79 1.36 22.50
N SER A 249 20.87 0.10 22.93
CA SER A 249 19.70 -0.74 23.22
C SER A 249 18.90 -0.11 24.38
N GLY A 250 17.63 0.19 24.14
CA GLY A 250 16.70 0.78 25.12
C GLY A 250 16.12 -0.22 26.10
#